data_AF-A0A928HGG3-F1
#
_entry.id   AF-A0A928HGG3-F1
#
_cell.length_a   1.000
_cell.length_b   1.000
_cell.length_c   1.000
_cell.angle_alpha   90.00
_cell.angle_beta   90.00
_cell.angle_gamma   90.00
#
_symmetry.space_group_name_H-M   'P 1'
#
loop_
_entity.id
_entity.type
_entity.pdbx_description
1 polymer ?
#
loop_
_entity_poly.entity_id
_entity_poly.type
_entity_poly.pdbx_seq_one_letter_code
_entity_poly.pdbx_strand_id
1 'polypeptide(L)'
;MKNHGFTLSELMAVVVILAILATVGLGSFKKSVERSHFSEGLVAASTIMQAAERYYNDHALLSGSNTATSRPTLAKLDVGLENSRACTTSSSYCTKTKYFEITLYDGYTKAQRMKGSTAGNYAIVVYPETFGSNMRRSTECTFSNSAGQDLCVTMGYTSCSSNQCTK
;
A
#
# COMPACT_ATOMS: atom_id res chain seq x y z
N MET A 1 -21.63 15.57 52.70
CA MET A 1 -21.06 14.71 51.65
C MET A 1 -19.57 15.04 51.58
N LYS A 2 -18.67 14.09 51.86
CA LYS A 2 -17.21 14.32 51.86
C LYS A 2 -16.67 14.08 50.45
N ASN A 3 -16.26 15.14 49.78
CA ASN A 3 -15.60 15.06 48.48
C ASN A 3 -14.14 14.67 48.71
N HIS A 4 -13.77 13.45 48.36
CA HIS A 4 -12.37 13.02 48.26
C HIS A 4 -11.81 13.55 46.94
N GLY A 5 -11.12 14.69 47.01
CA GLY A 5 -10.43 15.27 45.86
C GLY A 5 -9.06 14.61 45.63
N PHE A 6 -8.67 14.46 44.36
CA PHE A 6 -7.34 14.01 43.95
C PHE A 6 -6.26 14.99 44.44
N THR A 7 -5.16 14.47 44.98
CA THR A 7 -4.04 15.31 45.41
C THR A 7 -3.18 15.73 44.23
N LEU A 8 -2.59 16.93 44.30
CA LEU A 8 -1.68 17.43 43.25
C LEU A 8 -0.45 16.52 43.08
N SER A 9 0.01 15.90 44.16
CA SER A 9 1.13 14.94 44.13
C SER A 9 0.77 13.63 43.42
N GLU A 10 -0.45 13.11 43.57
CA GLU A 10 -0.90 11.93 42.81
C GLU A 10 -0.92 12.22 41.32
N LEU A 11 -1.46 13.39 40.94
CA LEU A 11 -1.53 13.77 39.54
C LEU A 11 -0.12 13.95 38.94
N MET A 12 0.82 14.52 39.70
CA MET A 12 2.22 14.63 39.26
C MET A 12 2.89 13.27 39.04
N ALA A 13 2.72 12.31 39.96
CA ALA A 13 3.28 10.99 39.80
C ALA A 13 2.72 10.26 38.56
N VAL A 14 1.40 10.37 38.32
CA VAL A 14 0.75 9.76 37.15
C VAL A 14 1.26 10.38 35.84
N VAL A 15 1.39 11.70 35.77
CA VAL A 15 1.89 12.39 34.57
C VAL A 15 3.34 11.99 34.27
N VAL A 16 4.18 11.84 35.29
CA VAL A 16 5.57 11.39 35.12
C VAL A 16 5.62 9.97 34.55
N ILE A 17 4.80 9.05 35.07
CA ILE A 17 4.73 7.67 34.57
C ILE A 17 4.24 7.65 33.11
N LEU A 18 3.20 8.42 32.77
CA LEU A 18 2.68 8.53 31.40
C LEU A 18 3.72 9.12 30.43
N ALA A 19 4.54 10.08 30.86
CA ALA A 19 5.61 10.65 30.06
C ALA A 19 6.67 9.58 29.68
N ILE A 20 7.07 8.75 30.64
CA ILE A 20 8.03 7.66 30.39
C ILE A 20 7.43 6.65 29.41
N LEU A 21 6.20 6.20 29.63
CA LEU A 21 5.54 5.21 28.75
C LEU A 21 5.36 5.74 27.33
N ALA A 22 4.99 7.02 27.17
CA ALA A 22 4.81 7.64 25.87
C ALA A 22 6.12 7.65 25.05
N THR A 23 7.25 7.98 25.68
CA THR A 23 8.55 8.03 24.98
C THR A 23 8.99 6.67 24.44
N VAL A 24 8.80 5.60 25.20
CA VAL A 24 9.20 4.24 24.79
C VAL A 24 8.21 3.64 23.75
N GLY A 25 6.91 3.91 23.88
CA GLY A 25 5.87 3.30 23.03
C GLY A 25 5.69 3.93 21.65
N LEU A 26 6.08 5.19 21.44
CA LEU A 26 5.81 5.92 20.20
C LEU A 26 6.48 5.30 18.95
N GLY A 27 7.69 4.76 19.10
CA GLY A 27 8.44 4.18 17.98
C GLY A 27 7.79 2.91 17.43
N SER A 28 7.42 1.98 18.31
CA SER A 28 6.76 0.73 17.93
C SER A 28 5.35 0.98 17.36
N PHE A 29 4.61 1.94 17.92
CA PHE A 29 3.30 2.32 17.41
C PHE A 29 3.35 2.80 15.97
N LYS A 30 4.29 3.70 15.63
CA LYS A 30 4.45 4.20 14.25
C LYS A 30 4.75 3.06 13.27
N LYS A 31 5.65 2.13 13.62
CA LYS A 31 5.95 0.96 12.78
C LYS A 31 4.72 0.06 12.59
N SER A 32 3.90 -0.14 13.63
CA SER A 32 2.67 -0.93 13.53
C SER A 32 1.65 -0.29 12.59
N VAL A 33 1.42 1.01 12.70
CA VAL A 33 0.51 1.77 11.81
C VAL A 33 0.97 1.70 10.36
N GLU A 34 2.28 1.79 10.12
CA GLU A 34 2.87 1.66 8.79
C GLU A 34 2.66 0.27 8.17
N ARG A 35 2.75 -0.80 8.98
CA ARG A 35 2.43 -2.17 8.53
C ARG A 35 0.94 -2.31 8.20
N SER A 36 0.05 -1.70 8.99
CA SER A 36 -1.38 -1.68 8.70
C SER A 36 -1.67 -1.00 7.37
N HIS A 37 -1.06 0.16 7.10
CA HIS A 37 -1.17 0.81 5.80
C HIS A 37 -0.58 -0.04 4.66
N PHE A 38 0.56 -0.70 4.89
CA PHE A 38 1.12 -1.60 3.88
C PHE A 38 0.13 -2.70 3.48
N SER A 39 -0.50 -3.36 4.46
CA SER A 39 -1.51 -4.39 4.21
C SER A 39 -2.74 -3.82 3.49
N GLU A 40 -3.20 -2.62 3.87
CA GLU A 40 -4.29 -1.91 3.17
C GLU A 40 -3.95 -1.67 1.69
N GLY A 41 -2.75 -1.14 1.41
CA GLY A 41 -2.28 -0.89 0.04
C GLY A 41 -2.11 -2.17 -0.78
N LEU A 42 -1.63 -3.25 -0.15
CA LEU A 42 -1.48 -4.56 -0.80
C LEU A 42 -2.83 -5.13 -1.22
N VAL A 43 -3.84 -5.09 -0.33
CA VAL A 43 -5.20 -5.56 -0.63
C VAL A 43 -5.85 -4.69 -1.70
N ALA A 44 -5.66 -3.38 -1.62
CA ALA A 44 -6.19 -2.45 -2.62
C ALA A 44 -5.57 -2.67 -4.01
N ALA A 45 -4.26 -2.92 -4.09
CA ALA A 45 -3.60 -3.25 -5.36
C ALA A 45 -4.03 -4.61 -5.91
N SER A 46 -4.10 -5.64 -5.04
CA SER A 46 -4.47 -6.99 -5.47
C SER A 46 -5.92 -7.09 -5.95
N THR A 47 -6.86 -6.38 -5.32
CA THR A 47 -8.26 -6.31 -5.77
C THR A 47 -8.37 -5.70 -7.17
N ILE A 48 -7.66 -4.60 -7.44
CA ILE A 48 -7.60 -3.99 -8.78
C ILE A 48 -6.95 -4.96 -9.79
N MET A 49 -5.86 -5.62 -9.41
CA MET A 49 -5.18 -6.58 -10.29
C MET A 49 -6.07 -7.78 -10.64
N GLN A 50 -6.78 -8.34 -9.66
CA GLN A 50 -7.71 -9.44 -9.87
C GLN A 50 -8.88 -9.04 -10.78
N ALA A 51 -9.41 -7.83 -10.62
CA ALA A 51 -10.45 -7.32 -11.53
C ALA A 51 -9.92 -7.06 -12.94
N ALA A 52 -8.66 -6.60 -13.08
CA ALA A 52 -8.01 -6.52 -14.37
C ALA A 52 -7.89 -7.91 -15.01
N GLU A 53 -7.43 -8.92 -14.26
CA GLU A 53 -7.32 -10.31 -14.72
C GLU A 53 -8.66 -10.88 -15.17
N ARG A 54 -9.76 -10.64 -14.45
CA ARG A 54 -11.12 -11.02 -14.89
C ARG A 54 -11.48 -10.36 -16.22
N TYR A 55 -11.24 -9.06 -16.35
CA TYR A 55 -11.49 -8.35 -17.61
C TYR A 55 -10.71 -8.96 -18.78
N TYR A 56 -9.43 -9.30 -18.57
CA TYR A 56 -8.59 -9.94 -19.59
C TYR A 56 -9.10 -11.33 -19.99
N ASN A 57 -9.58 -12.12 -19.03
CA ASN A 57 -10.19 -13.43 -19.29
C ASN A 57 -11.51 -13.30 -20.08
N ASP A 58 -12.36 -12.35 -19.72
CA ASP A 58 -13.65 -12.14 -20.39
C ASP A 58 -13.51 -11.60 -21.83
N HIS A 59 -12.47 -10.80 -22.09
CA HIS A 59 -12.28 -10.13 -23.39
C HIS A 59 -11.28 -10.84 -24.32
N ALA A 60 -10.83 -12.06 -23.98
CA ALA A 60 -9.95 -12.91 -24.79
C ALA A 60 -8.73 -12.19 -25.42
N LEU A 61 -8.16 -11.19 -24.73
CA LEU A 61 -6.93 -10.50 -25.15
C LEU A 61 -5.68 -11.30 -24.75
N LEU A 62 -5.74 -12.61 -24.92
CA LEU A 62 -4.56 -13.47 -24.83
C LEU A 62 -3.87 -13.45 -26.19
N SER A 63 -2.63 -12.94 -26.20
CA SER A 63 -1.63 -13.02 -27.28
C SER A 63 -1.58 -11.84 -28.25
N GLY A 64 -0.58 -10.97 -28.04
CA GLY A 64 0.26 -10.52 -29.15
C GLY A 64 0.07 -9.10 -29.71
N SER A 65 -0.93 -8.34 -29.30
CA SER A 65 -1.08 -6.95 -29.79
C SER A 65 -0.52 -5.92 -28.82
N ASN A 66 0.71 -5.48 -29.11
CA ASN A 66 1.37 -4.27 -28.58
C ASN A 66 0.68 -2.99 -29.09
N THR A 67 -0.64 -2.92 -29.04
CA THR A 67 -1.38 -1.69 -29.31
C THR A 67 -1.98 -1.24 -27.98
N ALA A 68 -1.86 0.05 -27.68
CA ALA A 68 -2.21 0.68 -26.40
C ALA A 68 -3.71 0.61 -26.02
N THR A 69 -4.47 -0.32 -26.59
CA THR A 69 -5.89 -0.63 -26.35
C THR A 69 -6.12 -1.84 -25.45
N SER A 70 -5.06 -2.54 -25.01
CA SER A 70 -5.18 -3.82 -24.32
C SER A 70 -5.34 -3.74 -22.80
N ARG A 71 -5.18 -2.57 -22.16
CA ARG A 71 -5.28 -2.47 -20.70
C ARG A 71 -6.60 -1.84 -20.25
N PRO A 72 -7.35 -2.48 -19.32
CA PRO A 72 -8.62 -1.93 -18.90
C PRO A 72 -8.43 -0.64 -18.12
N THR A 73 -9.26 0.36 -18.40
CA THR A 73 -9.34 1.59 -17.59
C THR A 73 -10.03 1.29 -16.26
N LEU A 74 -9.71 1.97 -15.16
CA LEU A 74 -10.35 1.73 -13.87
C LEU A 74 -11.89 1.82 -13.93
N ALA A 75 -12.46 2.67 -14.79
CA ALA A 75 -13.91 2.74 -14.96
C ALA A 75 -14.56 1.44 -15.49
N LYS A 76 -13.77 0.56 -16.13
CA LYS A 76 -14.22 -0.76 -16.61
C LYS A 76 -13.99 -1.86 -15.58
N LEU A 77 -13.18 -1.60 -14.56
CA LEU A 77 -13.01 -2.49 -13.44
C LEU A 77 -14.04 -2.05 -12.40
N ASP A 78 -15.03 -2.89 -12.11
CA ASP A 78 -16.01 -2.62 -11.04
C ASP A 78 -15.35 -2.80 -9.66
N VAL A 79 -14.42 -1.91 -9.35
CA VAL A 79 -13.61 -1.92 -8.13
C VAL A 79 -13.79 -0.58 -7.44
N GLY A 80 -14.72 -0.55 -6.49
CA GLY A 80 -14.88 0.57 -5.59
C GLY A 80 -13.84 0.54 -4.48
N LEU A 81 -12.92 1.50 -4.46
CA LEU A 81 -12.12 1.79 -3.28
C LEU A 81 -12.80 2.92 -2.49
N GLU A 82 -13.00 2.73 -1.20
CA GLU A 82 -13.59 3.75 -0.33
C GLU A 82 -12.76 5.04 -0.37
N ASN A 83 -13.43 6.17 -0.51
CA ASN A 83 -12.80 7.50 -0.59
C ASN A 83 -11.77 7.67 -1.72
N SER A 84 -11.87 6.84 -2.77
CA SER A 84 -11.00 6.96 -3.94
C SER A 84 -11.25 8.26 -4.71
N ARG A 85 -10.16 8.87 -5.17
CA ARG A 85 -10.16 10.08 -6.00
C ARG A 85 -9.36 9.81 -7.27
N ALA A 86 -9.76 10.42 -8.39
CA ALA A 86 -9.00 10.34 -9.62
C ALA A 86 -7.61 10.95 -9.45
N CYS A 87 -6.61 10.35 -10.12
CA CYS A 87 -5.27 10.93 -10.18
C CYS A 87 -5.25 12.18 -11.06
N THR A 88 -4.38 13.14 -10.72
CA THR A 88 -4.18 14.39 -11.48
C THR A 88 -3.59 14.14 -12.88
N THR A 89 -2.79 13.08 -13.00
CA THR A 89 -2.20 12.60 -14.24
C THR A 89 -2.64 11.15 -14.44
N SER A 90 -3.00 10.76 -15.67
CA SER A 90 -3.41 9.38 -16.01
C SER A 90 -4.65 8.87 -15.24
N SER A 91 -5.66 9.74 -15.07
CA SER A 91 -6.90 9.46 -14.32
C SER A 91 -7.63 8.18 -14.75
N SER A 92 -7.53 7.77 -16.01
CA SER A 92 -8.16 6.55 -16.53
C SER A 92 -7.55 5.26 -16.01
N TYR A 93 -6.32 5.30 -15.48
CA TYR A 93 -5.56 4.13 -15.02
C TYR A 93 -5.05 4.26 -13.59
N CYS A 94 -5.47 5.29 -12.87
CA CYS A 94 -4.96 5.59 -11.55
C CYS A 94 -6.06 6.07 -10.62
N THR A 95 -6.00 5.60 -9.38
CA THR A 95 -6.86 6.02 -8.29
C THR A 95 -6.03 6.34 -7.05
N LYS A 96 -6.41 7.38 -6.31
CA LYS A 96 -5.76 7.76 -5.06
C LYS A 96 -6.70 7.50 -3.89
N THR A 97 -6.19 6.81 -2.88
CA THR A 97 -6.76 6.80 -1.53
C THR A 97 -6.08 7.85 -0.67
N LYS A 98 -6.42 7.92 0.62
CA LYS A 98 -5.77 8.81 1.58
C LYS A 98 -4.27 8.54 1.70
N TYR A 99 -3.86 7.27 1.58
CA TYR A 99 -2.49 6.84 1.83
C TYR A 99 -1.79 6.33 0.58
N PHE A 100 -2.50 5.90 -0.46
CA PHE A 100 -1.89 5.27 -1.63
C PHE A 100 -2.36 5.91 -2.93
N GLU A 101 -1.46 5.94 -3.90
CA GLU A 101 -1.77 6.15 -5.30
C GLU A 101 -1.58 4.82 -6.03
N ILE A 102 -2.68 4.26 -6.52
CA ILE A 102 -2.70 2.96 -7.18
C ILE A 102 -2.83 3.18 -8.67
N THR A 103 -1.80 2.79 -9.41
CA THR A 103 -1.77 2.87 -10.87
C THR A 103 -1.77 1.47 -11.45
N LEU A 104 -2.67 1.23 -12.40
CA LEU A 104 -2.69 0.02 -13.21
C LEU A 104 -1.61 0.14 -14.29
N TYR A 105 -0.68 -0.81 -14.30
CA TYR A 105 0.32 -1.32 -15.28
C TYR A 105 -0.27 -2.19 -16.38
N ASP A 106 0.30 -2.20 -17.59
CA ASP A 106 0.01 -3.29 -18.52
C ASP A 106 0.74 -4.52 -17.96
N GLY A 107 -0.03 -5.45 -17.40
CA GLY A 107 0.49 -6.63 -16.71
C GLY A 107 0.93 -6.48 -15.26
N TYR A 108 0.63 -5.37 -14.58
CA TYR A 108 0.81 -5.27 -13.12
C TYR A 108 -0.01 -4.11 -12.53
N THR A 109 -0.09 -4.01 -11.21
CA THR A 109 -0.58 -2.81 -10.51
C THR A 109 0.49 -2.32 -9.55
N LYS A 110 0.55 -1.01 -9.33
CA LYS A 110 1.49 -0.39 -8.40
C LYS A 110 0.73 0.49 -7.42
N ALA A 111 0.78 0.15 -6.13
CA ALA A 111 0.35 1.00 -5.04
C ALA A 111 1.53 1.78 -4.46
N GLN A 112 1.68 3.04 -4.87
CA GLN A 112 2.67 3.97 -4.34
C GLN A 112 2.18 4.54 -3.01
N ARG A 113 2.99 4.43 -1.95
CA ARG A 113 2.68 5.12 -0.70
C ARG A 113 2.75 6.62 -0.95
N MET A 114 1.80 7.38 -0.41
CA MET A 114 1.75 8.84 -0.54
C MET A 114 1.90 9.52 0.82
N LYS A 115 2.59 10.67 0.81
CA LYS A 115 2.67 11.62 1.92
C LYS A 115 2.07 12.94 1.43
N GLY A 116 0.74 13.03 1.45
CA GLY A 116 0.02 14.11 0.76
C GLY A 116 0.13 13.94 -0.76
N SER A 117 0.57 14.97 -1.47
CA SER A 117 0.76 14.93 -2.93
C SER A 117 2.12 14.38 -3.37
N THR A 118 2.99 14.00 -2.43
CA THR A 118 4.35 13.52 -2.71
C THR A 118 4.44 12.01 -2.54
N ALA A 119 5.18 11.34 -3.43
CA ALA A 119 5.50 9.93 -3.29
C ALA A 119 6.28 9.67 -1.99
N GLY A 120 5.89 8.60 -1.31
CA GLY A 120 6.46 8.14 -0.06
C GLY A 120 7.66 7.22 -0.27
N ASN A 121 7.97 6.45 0.77
CA ASN A 121 9.23 5.71 0.86
C ASN A 121 9.20 4.34 0.17
N TYR A 122 8.02 3.83 -0.16
CA TYR A 122 7.84 2.50 -0.74
C TYR A 122 6.61 2.42 -1.65
N ALA A 123 6.63 1.47 -2.58
CA ALA A 123 5.48 1.09 -3.37
C ALA A 123 5.38 -0.41 -3.51
N ILE A 124 4.16 -0.92 -3.59
CA ILE A 124 3.86 -2.34 -3.74
C ILE A 124 3.50 -2.58 -5.19
N VAL A 125 4.13 -3.56 -5.83
CA VAL A 125 3.88 -3.96 -7.21
C VAL A 125 3.30 -5.36 -7.20
N VAL A 126 2.06 -5.49 -7.68
CA VAL A 126 1.33 -6.76 -7.74
C VAL A 126 1.18 -7.17 -9.21
N TYR A 127 1.58 -8.40 -9.51
CA TYR A 127 1.44 -9.00 -10.83
C TYR A 127 0.20 -9.91 -10.89
N PRO A 128 -0.36 -10.19 -12.08
CA PRO A 128 -1.35 -11.24 -12.26
C PRO A 128 -0.81 -12.60 -11.83
N GLU A 129 -1.71 -13.46 -11.34
CA GLU A 129 -1.37 -14.85 -11.00
C GLU A 129 -1.12 -15.69 -12.26
N THR A 130 -1.76 -15.32 -13.38
CA THR A 130 -1.53 -15.94 -14.69
C THR A 130 -1.16 -14.90 -15.76
N PHE A 131 0.14 -14.82 -16.06
CA PHE A 131 0.62 -14.16 -17.29
C PHE A 131 1.02 -15.25 -18.27
N GLY A 132 0.79 -15.04 -19.57
CA GLY A 132 0.99 -16.06 -20.62
C GLY A 132 2.23 -16.94 -20.43
N SER A 133 2.10 -18.22 -20.80
CA SER A 133 3.11 -19.28 -20.58
C SER A 133 3.71 -19.32 -19.16
N ASN A 134 2.88 -19.65 -18.17
CA ASN A 134 3.26 -20.30 -16.90
C ASN A 134 4.25 -19.62 -15.95
N MET A 135 4.55 -18.32 -16.08
CA MET A 135 5.45 -17.65 -15.14
C MET A 135 4.68 -16.85 -14.08
N ARG A 136 4.54 -17.42 -12.88
CA ARG A 136 4.05 -16.70 -11.69
C ARG A 136 5.10 -15.66 -11.31
N ARG A 137 4.80 -14.37 -11.47
CA ARG A 137 5.66 -13.30 -10.95
C ARG A 137 5.32 -13.07 -9.49
N SER A 138 6.31 -13.10 -8.62
CA SER A 138 6.11 -12.77 -7.20
C SER A 138 5.80 -11.28 -7.04
N THR A 139 4.96 -10.95 -6.07
CA THR A 139 4.75 -9.55 -5.65
C THR A 139 6.10 -8.93 -5.30
N GLU A 140 6.27 -7.68 -5.70
CA GLU A 140 7.49 -6.89 -5.46
C GLU A 140 7.17 -5.71 -4.54
N CYS A 141 8.11 -5.38 -3.66
CA CYS A 141 8.10 -4.20 -2.82
C CYS A 141 9.26 -3.30 -3.25
N THR A 142 8.94 -2.17 -3.87
CA THR A 142 9.94 -1.16 -4.25
C THR A 142 10.11 -0.13 -3.15
N PHE A 143 11.32 0.39 -2.97
CA PHE A 143 11.64 1.36 -1.93
C PHE A 143 12.54 2.48 -2.47
N SER A 144 12.46 3.65 -1.85
CA SER A 144 13.25 4.83 -2.23
C SER A 144 14.31 5.20 -1.18
N ASN A 145 14.25 4.61 0.01
CA ASN A 145 15.24 4.80 1.07
C ASN A 145 15.32 3.57 1.98
N SER A 146 16.29 3.60 2.89
CA SER A 146 16.54 2.52 3.87
C SER A 146 15.35 2.25 4.80
N ALA A 147 14.54 3.28 5.11
CA ALA A 147 13.33 3.10 5.93
C ALA A 147 12.24 2.33 5.19
N GLY A 148 12.07 2.57 3.89
CA GLY A 148 11.20 1.78 3.02
C GLY A 148 11.69 0.34 2.86
N GLN A 149 13.01 0.16 2.75
CA GLN A 149 13.64 -1.17 2.69
C GLN A 149 13.40 -1.98 3.98
N ASP A 150 13.60 -1.38 5.16
CA ASP A 150 13.31 -2.02 6.47
C ASP A 150 11.85 -2.49 6.54
N LEU A 151 10.93 -1.67 6.03
CA LEU A 151 9.51 -2.04 5.97
C LEU A 151 9.25 -3.20 5.01
N CYS A 152 9.78 -3.16 3.78
CA CYS A 152 9.63 -4.26 2.81
C CYS A 152 10.13 -5.59 3.40
N VAL A 153 11.32 -5.60 4.00
CA VAL A 153 11.91 -6.81 4.62
C VAL A 153 11.05 -7.28 5.79
N THR A 154 10.60 -6.36 6.63
CA THR A 154 9.70 -6.64 7.75
C THR A 154 8.37 -7.26 7.32
N MET A 155 7.87 -6.91 6.13
CA MET A 155 6.64 -7.47 5.55
C MET A 155 6.86 -8.80 4.82
N GLY A 156 8.10 -9.33 4.82
CA GLY A 156 8.45 -10.63 4.27
C GLY A 156 9.06 -10.62 2.87
N TYR A 157 9.41 -9.44 2.33
CA TYR A 157 10.13 -9.33 1.06
C TYR A 157 11.64 -9.36 1.34
N THR A 158 12.22 -10.57 1.37
CA THR A 158 13.59 -10.79 1.87
C THR A 158 14.67 -10.68 0.79
N SER A 159 14.31 -10.88 -0.48
CA SER A 159 15.25 -10.87 -1.60
C SER A 159 15.33 -9.48 -2.23
N CYS A 160 16.23 -8.62 -1.73
CA CYS A 160 16.35 -7.24 -2.17
C CYS A 160 17.52 -7.00 -3.14
N SER A 161 17.27 -6.27 -4.23
CA SER A 161 18.27 -5.76 -5.17
C SER A 161 18.03 -4.29 -5.47
N SER A 162 19.05 -3.44 -5.32
CA SER A 162 19.03 -1.99 -5.59
C SER A 162 17.89 -1.18 -4.93
N ASN A 163 16.67 -1.24 -5.46
CA ASN A 163 15.49 -0.50 -5.04
C ASN A 163 14.20 -1.35 -5.01
N GLN A 164 14.32 -2.67 -5.10
CA GLN A 164 13.20 -3.61 -5.14
C GLN A 164 13.49 -4.85 -4.30
N CYS A 165 12.47 -5.37 -3.62
CA CYS A 165 12.52 -6.61 -2.87
C CYS A 165 11.41 -7.53 -3.35
N THR A 166 11.72 -8.79 -3.63
CA THR A 166 10.73 -9.84 -3.90
C THR A 166 10.50 -10.66 -2.65
N LYS A 167 9.33 -11.30 -2.60
CA LYS A 167 9.03 -12.34 -1.62
C LYS A 167 9.83 -13.61 -1.90
#